data_AF-A0A919V6R3-F1
#
_entry.id   AF-A0A919V6R3-F1
#
_cell.length_a   1.000
_cell.length_b   1.000
_cell.length_c   1.000
_cell.angle_alpha   90.00
_cell.angle_beta   90.00
_cell.angle_gamma   90.00
#
_symmetry.space_group_name_H-M   'P 1'
#
loop_
_entity.id
_entity.type
_entity.pdbx_description
1 polymer ?
#
loop_
_entity_poly.entity_id
_entity_poly.type
_entity_poly.pdbx_seq_one_letter_code
_entity_poly.pdbx_strand_id
1 'polypeptide(L)'
;MSGEDIGRANAEFLSLGLLIDVRPRHTYVAGDLALLVVDWTIDGTAPDGEHVHIEGTATDVARRGQDRGWRYVIDSPFGTAHPPLT
;
A
#
# COMPACT_ATOMS: atom_id res chain seq x y z
N MET A 1 -9.55 -14.07 -2.08
CA MET A 1 -9.90 -12.86 -2.85
C MET A 1 -9.26 -13.00 -4.22
N SER A 2 -10.03 -12.84 -5.31
CA SER A 2 -9.47 -12.85 -6.66
C SER A 2 -8.72 -11.54 -6.95
N GLY A 3 -7.93 -11.47 -8.02
CA GLY A 3 -7.28 -10.22 -8.43
C GLY A 3 -8.30 -9.13 -8.81
N GLU A 4 -9.47 -9.52 -9.32
CA GLU A 4 -10.56 -8.59 -9.64
C GLU A 4 -11.18 -7.99 -8.37
N ASP A 5 -11.36 -8.80 -7.33
CA ASP A 5 -11.87 -8.31 -6.04
C ASP A 5 -10.89 -7.32 -5.41
N ILE A 6 -9.58 -7.56 -5.51
CA ILE A 6 -8.53 -6.62 -5.06
C ILE A 6 -8.61 -5.31 -5.84
N GLY A 7 -8.72 -5.38 -7.17
CA GLY A 7 -8.85 -4.19 -8.01
C GLY A 7 -10.09 -3.37 -7.66
N ARG A 8 -11.21 -4.03 -7.36
CA ARG A 8 -12.46 -3.38 -6.93
C ARG A 8 -12.33 -2.71 -5.57
N ALA A 9 -11.69 -3.37 -4.61
CA ALA A 9 -11.45 -2.81 -3.28
C ALA A 9 -10.55 -1.55 -3.33
N ASN A 10 -9.64 -1.48 -4.31
CA ASN A 10 -8.71 -0.35 -4.46
C ASN A 10 -9.22 0.73 -5.42
N ALA A 11 -10.40 0.57 -6.03
CA ALA A 11 -10.87 1.44 -7.11
C ALA A 11 -10.98 2.92 -6.68
N GLU A 12 -11.44 3.18 -5.46
CA GLU A 12 -11.57 4.54 -4.93
C GLU A 12 -10.20 5.21 -4.78
N PHE A 13 -9.22 4.53 -4.17
CA PHE A 13 -7.85 5.04 -4.07
C PHE A 13 -7.19 5.26 -5.43
N LEU A 14 -7.40 4.34 -6.38
CA LEU A 14 -6.89 4.49 -7.75
C LEU A 14 -7.53 5.66 -8.49
N SER A 15 -8.81 5.96 -8.22
CA SER A 15 -9.54 7.06 -8.85
C SER A 15 -9.01 8.44 -8.46
N LEU A 16 -8.28 8.56 -7.34
CA LEU A 16 -7.60 9.78 -6.95
C LEU A 16 -6.59 10.24 -8.02
N GLY A 17 -5.99 9.31 -8.77
CA GLY A 17 -5.00 9.63 -9.81
C GLY A 17 -3.74 10.34 -9.28
N LEU A 18 -3.54 10.32 -7.97
CA LEU A 18 -2.42 10.96 -7.29
C LEU A 18 -1.23 10.00 -7.15
N LEU A 19 -0.04 10.57 -7.05
CA LEU A 19 1.16 9.80 -6.76
C LEU A 19 1.15 9.36 -5.29
N ILE A 20 1.61 8.13 -5.06
CA ILE A 20 1.95 7.64 -3.72
C ILE A 20 3.45 7.78 -3.52
N ASP A 21 3.86 8.52 -2.49
CA ASP A 21 5.24 8.54 -2.00
C ASP A 21 5.38 7.41 -0.98
N VAL A 22 6.38 6.54 -1.17
CA VAL A 22 6.64 5.40 -0.30
C VAL A 22 8.09 5.43 0.15
N ARG A 23 8.30 5.42 1.47
CA ARG A 23 9.60 5.47 2.13
C ARG A 23 9.80 4.24 3.00
N PRO A 24 10.51 3.21 2.51
CA PRO A 24 10.83 2.05 3.33
C PRO A 24 11.68 2.42 4.54
N ARG A 25 11.24 2.02 5.73
CA ARG A 25 12.06 2.10 6.95
C ARG A 25 12.89 0.85 7.14
N HIS A 26 12.25 -0.31 6.95
CA HIS A 26 12.89 -1.61 7.12
C HIS A 26 12.38 -2.60 6.09
N THR A 27 13.31 -3.44 5.61
CA THR A 27 13.04 -4.57 4.75
C THR A 27 13.79 -5.78 5.27
N TYR A 28 13.08 -6.86 5.59
CA TYR A 28 13.67 -8.10 6.08
C TYR A 28 13.33 -9.22 5.11
N VAL A 29 14.33 -9.95 4.62
CA VAL A 29 14.13 -11.06 3.68
C VAL A 29 14.41 -12.39 4.36
N ALA A 30 13.47 -13.33 4.22
CA ALA A 30 13.59 -14.70 4.69
C ALA A 30 13.17 -15.66 3.57
N GLY A 31 14.15 -16.25 2.87
CA GLY A 31 13.89 -17.13 1.74
C GLY A 31 13.24 -16.40 0.56
N ASP A 32 12.00 -16.76 0.24
CA ASP A 32 11.18 -16.11 -0.79
C ASP A 32 10.19 -15.09 -0.20
N LEU A 33 10.21 -14.83 1.10
CA LEU A 33 9.38 -13.84 1.76
C LEU A 33 10.17 -12.57 2.11
N ALA A 34 9.47 -11.45 2.11
CA ALA A 34 9.95 -10.17 2.62
C ALA A 34 8.91 -9.53 3.54
N LEU A 35 9.34 -9.07 4.71
CA LEU A 35 8.59 -8.17 5.58
C LEU A 35 9.01 -6.74 5.25
N LEU A 36 8.04 -5.87 5.00
CA LEU A 36 8.22 -4.47 4.65
C LEU A 36 7.56 -3.60 5.73
N VAL A 37 8.31 -2.63 6.25
CA VAL A 37 7.76 -1.57 7.11
C VAL A 37 8.06 -0.26 6.42
N VAL A 38 7.00 0.42 5.95
CA VAL A 38 7.14 1.59 5.08
C VAL A 38 6.24 2.73 5.58
N ASP A 39 6.72 3.96 5.44
CA ASP A 39 5.85 5.13 5.46
C ASP A 39 5.32 5.38 4.06
N TRP A 40 4.08 5.82 3.96
CA TRP A 40 3.51 6.26 2.70
C TRP A 40 2.64 7.49 2.88
N THR A 41 2.56 8.30 1.83
CA THR A 41 1.74 9.51 1.76
C THR A 41 1.14 9.65 0.37
N ILE A 42 -0.11 10.06 0.31
CA ILE A 42 -0.79 10.59 -0.87
C ILE A 42 -1.15 12.04 -0.55
N ASP A 43 -0.56 12.98 -1.27
CA ASP A 43 -0.76 14.41 -1.07
C ASP A 43 -0.90 15.11 -2.43
N GLY A 44 -2.04 15.75 -2.68
CA GLY A 44 -2.27 16.50 -3.91
C GLY A 44 -3.73 16.83 -4.19
N THR A 45 -3.98 17.46 -5.33
CA THR A 45 -5.32 17.84 -5.80
C THR A 45 -5.92 16.75 -6.68
N ALA A 46 -7.03 16.17 -6.24
CA ALA A 46 -7.76 15.14 -6.98
C ALA A 46 -8.49 15.73 -8.23
N PRO A 47 -8.98 14.88 -9.16
CA PRO A 47 -9.63 15.34 -10.40
C PRO A 47 -10.89 16.18 -10.19
N ASP A 48 -11.54 16.07 -9.03
CA ASP A 48 -12.69 16.88 -8.63
C ASP A 48 -12.30 18.27 -8.10
N GLY A 49 -11.00 18.54 -7.93
CA GLY A 49 -10.46 19.80 -7.42
C GLY A 49 -10.24 19.82 -5.90
N GLU A 50 -10.63 18.77 -5.18
CA GLU A 50 -10.43 18.69 -3.73
C GLU A 50 -8.98 18.34 -3.38
N HIS A 51 -8.49 18.87 -2.27
CA HIS A 51 -7.17 18.54 -1.75
C HIS A 51 -7.24 17.27 -0.91
N VAL A 52 -6.41 16.28 -1.24
CA VAL A 52 -6.28 15.02 -0.51
C VAL A 52 -4.94 15.00 0.19
N HIS A 53 -4.96 14.70 1.49
CA HIS A 53 -3.76 14.39 2.26
C HIS A 53 -4.07 13.18 3.14
N ILE A 54 -3.48 12.03 2.81
CA ILE A 54 -3.64 10.77 3.53
C ILE A 54 -2.27 10.14 3.67
N GLU A 55 -1.94 9.69 4.87
CA GLU A 55 -0.66 9.05 5.16
C GLU A 55 -0.84 7.90 6.15
N GLY A 56 0.18 7.05 6.22
CA GLY A 56 0.20 5.92 7.12
C GLY A 56 1.54 5.21 7.18
N THR A 57 1.60 4.23 8.07
CA THR A 57 2.70 3.27 8.13
C THR A 57 2.17 1.89 7.80
N ALA A 58 2.65 1.30 6.71
CA ALA A 58 2.25 -0.04 6.33
C ALA A 58 3.16 -1.11 6.95
N THR A 59 2.63 -2.31 7.10
CA THR A 59 3.38 -3.52 7.47
C THR A 59 2.98 -4.65 6.55
N ASP A 60 3.76 -4.86 5.51
CA ASP A 60 3.39 -5.73 4.40
C ASP A 60 4.25 -6.98 4.37
N VAL A 61 3.71 -8.02 3.74
CA VAL A 61 4.47 -9.22 3.42
C VAL A 61 4.42 -9.43 1.92
N ALA A 62 5.58 -9.56 1.28
CA ALA A 62 5.70 -9.90 -0.13
C ALA A 62 6.33 -11.28 -0.31
N ARG A 63 5.96 -11.97 -1.39
CA ARG A 63 6.60 -13.21 -1.85
C ARG A 63 7.25 -13.02 -3.21
N ARG A 64 8.47 -13.53 -3.38
CA ARG A 64 9.18 -13.58 -4.65
C ARG A 64 8.77 -14.82 -5.44
N GLY A 65 8.19 -14.61 -6.61
CA GLY A 65 7.83 -15.68 -7.54
C GLY A 65 9.04 -16.32 -8.22
N GLN A 66 8.80 -17.41 -8.96
CA GLN A 66 9.82 -18.06 -9.80
C GLN A 66 10.34 -17.12 -10.91
N ASP A 67 9.51 -16.16 -11.31
CA ASP A 67 9.83 -15.06 -12.23
C ASP A 67 10.71 -13.97 -11.60
N ARG A 68 11.14 -14.16 -10.34
CA ARG A 68 11.92 -13.21 -9.52
C ARG A 68 11.20 -11.92 -9.17
N GLY A 69 9.91 -11.80 -9.49
CA GLY A 69 9.07 -10.66 -9.13
C GLY A 69 8.53 -10.79 -7.70
N TRP A 70 8.52 -9.69 -6.94
CA TRP A 70 7.88 -9.61 -5.63
C TRP A 70 6.41 -9.24 -5.78
N ARG A 71 5.53 -9.91 -5.04
CA ARG A 71 4.09 -9.63 -5.00
C ARG A 71 3.61 -9.65 -3.56
N TYR A 72 2.77 -8.70 -3.17
CA TYR A 72 2.15 -8.71 -1.84
C TYR A 72 1.35 -9.99 -1.62
N VAL A 73 1.57 -10.62 -0.47
CA VAL A 73 0.75 -11.71 0.08
C VAL A 73 -0.06 -11.24 1.29
N ILE A 74 0.42 -10.19 1.98
CA ILE A 74 -0.33 -9.38 2.95
C ILE A 74 -0.04 -7.93 2.62
N ASP A 75 -1.09 -7.12 2.53
CA ASP A 75 -1.04 -5.67 2.39
C ASP A 75 -1.79 -5.08 3.60
N SER A 76 -1.09 -4.34 4.44
CA SER A 76 -1.62 -3.75 5.68
C SER A 76 -1.23 -2.28 5.73
N PRO A 77 -1.94 -1.41 4.99
CA PRO A 77 -1.52 -0.03 4.75
C PRO A 77 -1.41 0.81 6.03
N PHE A 78 -2.17 0.49 7.08
CA PHE A 78 -2.11 1.18 8.37
C PHE A 78 -1.38 0.39 9.47
N GLY A 79 -0.87 -0.81 9.14
CA GLY A 79 -0.13 -1.66 10.06
C GLY A 79 -0.87 -1.89 11.39
N THR A 80 -0.33 -1.34 12.47
CA THR A 80 -0.91 -1.44 13.83
C THR A 80 -1.65 -0.19 14.28
N ALA A 81 -1.67 0.87 13.46
CA ALA A 81 -2.43 2.07 13.77
C ALA A 81 -3.93 1.76 13.73
N HIS A 82 -4.68 2.36 14.66
CA HIS A 82 -6.13 2.36 14.55
C HIS A 82 -6.54 3.23 13.35
N PRO A 83 -7.46 2.76 12.49
CA PRO A 83 -8.03 3.65 11.48
C PRO A 83 -8.65 4.86 12.19
N PRO A 84 -8.51 6.08 11.64
CA PRO A 84 -9.12 7.25 12.23
C PRO A 84 -10.62 7.01 12.42
N LEU A 85 -11.14 7.39 13.60
CA LEU A 85 -12.58 7.39 13.85
C LEU A 85 -13.20 8.40 12.85
N THR A 86 -13.95 7.89 11.89
CA THR A 86 -14.87 8.67 11.06
C THR A 86 -15.98 9.27 11.91
#